data_AF-A0A7C6A791-F1
#
_entry.id   AF-A0A7C6A791-F1
#
_cell.length_a   1.000
_cell.length_b   1.000
_cell.length_c   1.000
_cell.angle_alpha   90.00
_cell.angle_beta   90.00
_cell.angle_gamma   90.00
#
_symmetry.space_group_name_H-M   'P 1'
#
loop_
_entity.id
_entity.type
_entity.pdbx_description
1 polymer ?
#
loop_
_entity_poly.entity_id
_entity_poly.type
_entity_poly.pdbx_seq_one_letter_code
_entity_poly.pdbx_strand_id
1 'polypeptide(L)'
;MKKTFVSALLAATLLGSSFSTSFGGGFGAMGARGGFGTNCSLGLGYNAKGGFGYQYMQKELNLTPSQIQQIEQLRQERFQNFAKQQSNYKMPMYNAIASGSFNKKVFIEESEQNAKLRAQEKANYFQRFFDILTPQQRQKFVELQKERMQFALKNMENRQQMLQGRINYLKSNVQ
;
A
#
# COMPACT_ATOMS: atom_id res chain seq x y z
N MET A 1 -12.56 16.83 60.06
CA MET A 1 -13.27 17.12 58.79
C MET A 1 -12.35 17.95 57.89
N LYS A 2 -12.07 17.54 56.65
CA LYS A 2 -11.43 18.37 55.63
C LYS A 2 -12.40 18.45 54.45
N LYS A 3 -12.76 19.66 54.01
CA LYS A 3 -13.79 19.86 52.97
C LYS A 3 -13.19 19.61 51.59
N THR A 4 -13.93 18.90 50.74
CA THR A 4 -13.65 18.77 49.32
C THR A 4 -13.93 20.10 48.60
N PHE A 5 -13.12 20.40 47.59
CA PHE A 5 -13.51 21.31 46.51
C PHE A 5 -13.17 20.65 45.18
N VAL A 6 -14.17 20.52 44.33
CA VAL A 6 -14.05 20.03 42.95
C VAL A 6 -14.16 21.25 42.05
N SER A 7 -13.13 21.48 41.23
CA SER A 7 -13.20 22.46 40.14
C SER A 7 -12.99 21.74 38.82
N ALA A 8 -14.09 21.36 38.17
CA ALA A 8 -14.07 21.03 36.76
C ALA A 8 -14.02 22.33 35.95
N LEU A 9 -13.23 22.37 34.88
CA LEU A 9 -13.40 23.34 33.82
C LEU A 9 -13.34 22.59 32.49
N LEU A 10 -14.41 22.67 31.70
CA LEU A 10 -14.50 22.07 30.38
C LEU A 10 -13.89 22.99 29.31
N ALA A 11 -13.41 22.34 28.25
CA ALA A 11 -13.41 22.80 26.86
C ALA A 11 -12.91 24.22 26.52
N ALA A 12 -11.81 24.27 25.76
CA ALA A 12 -11.88 24.81 24.40
C ALA A 12 -10.85 24.09 23.50
N THR A 13 -11.32 23.51 22.39
CA THR A 13 -10.47 22.95 21.35
C THR A 13 -9.99 24.03 20.37
N LEU A 14 -8.71 24.02 20.01
CA LEU A 14 -8.30 24.42 18.67
C LEU A 14 -7.37 23.37 18.04
N LEU A 15 -7.56 23.14 16.75
CA LEU A 15 -7.05 21.96 16.03
C LEU A 15 -5.60 22.16 15.57
N GLY A 16 -4.66 22.01 16.50
CA GLY A 16 -3.22 21.89 16.21
C GLY A 16 -2.82 20.54 15.59
N SER A 17 -3.68 19.93 14.77
CA SER A 17 -3.44 18.62 14.16
C SER A 17 -2.47 18.75 12.98
N SER A 18 -1.19 18.91 13.29
CA SER A 18 -0.07 18.86 12.35
C SER A 18 0.05 17.46 11.75
N PHE A 19 -0.78 17.18 10.73
CA PHE A 19 -0.64 16.00 9.89
C PHE A 19 0.60 16.13 9.01
N SER A 20 1.78 15.93 9.62
CA SER A 20 3.02 15.62 8.92
C SER A 20 2.91 14.21 8.33
N THR A 21 2.07 14.06 7.30
CA THR A 21 1.99 12.85 6.48
C THR A 21 3.34 12.69 5.78
N SER A 22 4.15 11.78 6.30
CA SER A 22 5.45 11.42 5.74
C SER A 22 5.25 10.75 4.37
N PHE A 23 5.12 11.58 3.33
CA PHE A 23 4.91 11.16 1.94
C PHE A 23 6.19 10.59 1.29
N GLY A 24 7.03 9.93 2.09
CA GLY A 24 8.30 9.31 1.71
C GLY A 24 8.48 7.96 2.43
N GLY A 25 8.37 6.86 1.68
CA GLY A 25 8.84 5.55 2.12
C GLY A 25 7.98 4.77 3.14
N GLY A 26 6.66 4.65 2.92
CA GLY A 26 5.74 4.07 3.93
C GLY A 26 4.82 2.89 3.54
N PHE A 27 4.82 2.39 2.29
CA PHE A 27 3.89 1.33 1.85
C PHE A 27 4.60 0.11 1.25
N GLY A 28 5.34 -0.62 2.10
CA GLY A 28 6.13 -1.78 1.68
C GLY A 28 6.60 -2.73 2.78
N ALA A 29 6.04 -2.67 4.00
CA ALA A 29 6.52 -3.46 5.14
C ALA A 29 5.41 -3.88 6.13
N MET A 30 4.62 -4.89 5.78
CA MET A 30 4.04 -5.82 6.77
C MET A 30 4.02 -7.24 6.22
N GLY A 31 4.88 -8.10 6.79
CA GLY A 31 4.94 -9.51 6.48
C GLY A 31 3.79 -10.30 7.12
N ALA A 32 2.61 -10.24 6.51
CA ALA A 32 1.46 -11.06 6.91
C ALA A 32 0.76 -11.65 5.69
N ARG A 33 0.73 -12.98 5.59
CA ARG A 33 0.08 -13.75 4.52
C ARG A 33 -1.44 -13.55 4.58
N GLY A 34 -1.97 -12.60 3.80
CA GLY A 34 -3.35 -12.10 3.89
C GLY A 34 -3.50 -10.63 4.29
N GLY A 35 -2.39 -9.89 4.34
CA GLY A 35 -2.32 -8.43 4.41
C GLY A 35 -1.90 -7.77 3.08
N PHE A 36 -1.82 -6.45 3.10
CA PHE A 36 -1.54 -5.59 1.95
C PHE A 36 -0.05 -5.69 1.52
N GLY A 37 0.34 -6.74 0.80
CA GLY A 37 1.73 -6.84 0.28
C GLY A 37 2.21 -8.16 -0.35
N THR A 38 1.48 -9.28 -0.27
CA THR A 38 2.02 -10.60 -0.67
C THR A 38 1.59 -11.13 -2.05
N ASN A 39 1.14 -10.25 -2.94
CA ASN A 39 1.05 -10.54 -4.37
C ASN A 39 1.93 -9.52 -5.12
N CYS A 40 2.75 -9.97 -6.07
CA CYS A 40 3.48 -9.09 -6.99
C CYS A 40 2.57 -8.38 -8.02
N SER A 41 1.25 -8.37 -7.79
CA SER A 41 0.25 -7.54 -8.51
C SER A 41 0.33 -6.08 -8.03
N LEU A 42 1.51 -5.48 -8.21
CA LEU A 42 1.83 -4.12 -7.77
C LEU A 42 1.23 -3.09 -8.72
N GLY A 43 -0.02 -2.72 -8.44
CA GLY A 43 -0.75 -1.66 -9.13
C GLY A 43 -1.63 -2.19 -10.27
N LEU A 44 -2.92 -1.82 -10.24
CA LEU A 44 -3.87 -2.03 -11.35
C LEU A 44 -3.86 -3.46 -11.93
N GLY A 45 -4.05 -4.46 -11.06
CA GLY A 45 -4.51 -5.76 -11.51
C GLY A 45 -5.89 -5.62 -12.18
N TYR A 46 -6.15 -6.36 -13.26
CA TYR A 46 -7.42 -6.26 -14.00
C TYR A 46 -8.63 -6.38 -13.07
N ASN A 47 -8.62 -7.41 -12.21
CA ASN A 47 -9.65 -7.69 -11.21
C ASN A 47 -9.11 -7.49 -9.78
N ALA A 48 -8.80 -6.26 -9.40
CA ALA A 48 -8.45 -5.95 -8.02
C ALA A 48 -9.68 -6.12 -7.10
N LYS A 49 -9.58 -7.00 -6.10
CA LYS A 49 -10.65 -7.17 -5.09
C LYS A 49 -10.92 -5.83 -4.41
N GLY A 50 -12.16 -5.36 -4.48
CA GLY A 50 -12.57 -4.03 -4.02
C GLY A 50 -12.82 -3.00 -5.13
N GLY A 51 -12.97 -3.42 -6.40
CA GLY A 51 -13.50 -2.57 -7.49
C GLY A 51 -12.46 -1.67 -8.18
N PHE A 52 -11.45 -1.17 -7.47
CA PHE A 52 -10.35 -0.33 -7.99
C PHE A 52 -9.33 -1.11 -8.86
N GLY A 53 -9.82 -1.87 -9.84
CA GLY A 53 -9.04 -2.59 -10.85
C GLY A 53 -8.61 -1.70 -12.02
N TYR A 54 -7.87 -2.27 -12.96
CA TYR A 54 -7.44 -1.56 -14.17
C TYR A 54 -8.63 -1.07 -15.02
N GLN A 55 -9.63 -1.93 -15.24
CA GLN A 55 -10.82 -1.59 -16.04
C GLN A 55 -11.62 -0.43 -15.44
N TYR A 56 -11.74 -0.37 -14.11
CA TYR A 56 -12.34 0.77 -13.41
C TYR A 56 -11.54 2.05 -13.66
N MET A 57 -10.22 2.02 -13.50
CA MET A 57 -9.37 3.18 -13.80
C MET A 57 -9.42 3.61 -15.28
N GLN A 58 -9.53 2.68 -16.23
CA GLN A 58 -9.70 3.02 -17.66
C GLN A 58 -10.99 3.83 -17.89
N LYS A 59 -12.09 3.42 -17.25
CA LYS A 59 -13.40 4.08 -17.33
C LYS A 59 -13.38 5.45 -16.65
N GLU A 60 -12.94 5.53 -15.39
CA GLU A 60 -13.01 6.76 -14.59
C GLU A 60 -12.01 7.84 -15.04
N LEU A 61 -10.96 7.48 -15.78
CA LEU A 61 -10.09 8.43 -16.48
C LEU A 61 -10.54 8.74 -17.92
N ASN A 62 -11.60 8.10 -18.41
CA ASN A 62 -12.08 8.18 -19.80
C ASN A 62 -10.91 8.06 -20.82
N LEU A 63 -10.12 6.99 -20.71
CA LEU A 63 -8.92 6.82 -21.53
C LEU A 63 -9.28 6.54 -23.00
N THR A 64 -8.58 7.20 -23.92
CA THR A 64 -8.75 6.94 -25.35
C THR A 64 -8.19 5.55 -25.74
N PRO A 65 -8.63 4.93 -26.85
CA PRO A 65 -8.08 3.65 -27.30
C PRO A 65 -6.56 3.66 -27.47
N SER A 66 -5.97 4.78 -27.92
CA SER A 66 -4.52 4.93 -28.02
C SER A 66 -3.83 4.98 -26.65
N GLN A 67 -4.39 5.71 -25.68
CA GLN A 67 -3.86 5.72 -24.31
C GLN A 67 -3.93 4.32 -23.67
N ILE A 68 -5.04 3.61 -23.88
CA ILE A 68 -5.20 2.22 -23.42
C ILE A 68 -4.12 1.32 -24.03
N GLN A 69 -3.88 1.40 -25.34
CA GLN A 69 -2.84 0.62 -26.01
C GLN A 69 -1.43 0.93 -25.48
N GLN A 70 -1.10 2.22 -25.29
CA GLN A 70 0.19 2.66 -24.75
C GLN A 70 0.40 2.17 -23.31
N ILE A 71 -0.63 2.22 -22.47
CA ILE A 71 -0.55 1.74 -21.07
C ILE A 71 -0.46 0.21 -21.03
N GLU A 72 -1.13 -0.52 -21.93
CA GLU A 72 -0.97 -1.97 -22.02
C GLU A 72 0.42 -2.39 -22.49
N GLN A 73 0.99 -1.70 -23.48
CA GLN A 73 2.39 -1.89 -23.86
C GLN A 73 3.33 -1.63 -22.67
N LEU A 74 3.13 -0.52 -21.93
CA LEU A 74 3.92 -0.19 -20.74
C LEU A 74 3.81 -1.27 -19.63
N ARG A 75 2.64 -1.92 -19.48
CA ARG A 75 2.43 -3.04 -18.56
C ARG A 75 3.15 -4.31 -19.04
N GLN A 76 3.10 -4.62 -20.33
CA GLN A 76 3.81 -5.76 -20.93
C GLN A 76 5.34 -5.58 -20.84
N GLU A 77 5.86 -4.41 -21.18
CA GLU A 77 7.27 -4.05 -21.00
C GLU A 77 7.71 -4.20 -19.53
N ARG A 78 6.90 -3.73 -18.57
CA ARG A 78 7.20 -3.91 -17.14
C ARG A 78 7.23 -5.38 -16.74
N PHE A 79 6.31 -6.20 -17.23
CA PHE A 79 6.30 -7.65 -16.96
C PHE A 79 7.55 -8.35 -17.52
N GLN A 80 7.93 -8.07 -18.77
CA GLN A 80 9.15 -8.59 -19.38
C GLN A 80 10.41 -8.12 -18.64
N ASN A 81 10.46 -6.85 -18.24
CA ASN A 81 11.59 -6.29 -17.51
C ASN A 81 11.70 -6.85 -16.08
N PHE A 82 10.58 -7.11 -15.40
CA PHE A 82 10.57 -7.81 -14.11
C PHE A 82 11.16 -9.21 -14.25
N ALA A 83 10.73 -9.99 -15.25
CA ALA A 83 11.28 -11.33 -15.51
C ALA A 83 12.80 -11.30 -15.81
N LYS A 84 13.28 -10.33 -16.60
CA LYS A 84 14.72 -10.11 -16.86
C LYS A 84 15.50 -9.68 -15.62
N GLN A 85 14.88 -8.90 -14.72
CA GLN A 85 15.50 -8.39 -13.50
C GLN A 85 15.37 -9.35 -12.30
N GLN A 86 14.62 -10.45 -12.42
CA GLN A 86 14.43 -11.42 -11.34
C GLN A 86 15.73 -12.08 -10.87
N SER A 87 16.77 -12.14 -11.73
CA SER A 87 18.13 -12.55 -11.38
C SER A 87 18.88 -11.55 -10.49
N ASN A 88 18.49 -10.27 -10.50
CA ASN A 88 19.06 -9.23 -9.64
C ASN A 88 18.37 -9.14 -8.27
N TYR A 89 17.19 -9.76 -8.13
CA TYR A 89 16.48 -9.83 -6.86
C TYR A 89 17.18 -10.80 -5.91
N LYS A 90 17.52 -10.28 -4.72
CA LYS A 90 18.11 -11.04 -3.63
C LYS A 90 17.08 -11.90 -2.90
N MET A 91 17.54 -12.84 -2.07
CA MET A 91 16.70 -13.72 -1.27
C MET A 91 17.02 -13.54 0.23
N PRO A 92 16.64 -12.41 0.86
CA PRO A 92 17.24 -11.96 2.11
C PRO A 92 17.10 -12.95 3.25
N MET A 93 15.97 -13.65 3.34
CA MET A 93 15.71 -14.64 4.39
C MET A 93 16.55 -15.91 4.20
N TYR A 94 16.73 -16.38 2.95
CA TYR A 94 17.52 -17.57 2.65
C TYR A 94 19.01 -17.31 2.85
N ASN A 95 19.51 -16.21 2.27
CA ASN A 95 20.92 -15.83 2.40
C ASN A 95 21.29 -15.48 3.85
N ALA A 96 20.38 -14.88 4.62
CA ALA A 96 20.63 -14.59 6.03
C ALA A 96 20.64 -15.83 6.94
N ILE A 97 20.08 -16.98 6.55
CA ILE A 97 20.11 -18.21 7.38
C ILE A 97 21.05 -19.29 6.83
N ALA A 98 21.74 -19.04 5.72
CA ALA A 98 22.56 -20.03 5.01
C ALA A 98 23.71 -20.62 5.87
N SER A 99 24.15 -19.93 6.91
CA SER A 99 25.13 -20.40 7.91
C SER A 99 24.54 -21.20 9.07
N GLY A 100 23.26 -21.58 9.01
CA GLY A 100 22.52 -22.19 10.14
C GLY A 100 22.19 -21.20 11.28
N SER A 101 22.51 -19.93 11.11
CA SER A 101 22.31 -18.85 12.08
C SER A 101 21.84 -17.57 11.37
N PHE A 102 21.04 -16.73 12.03
CA PHE A 102 20.46 -15.55 11.38
C PHE A 102 21.42 -14.35 11.32
N ASN A 103 21.98 -14.11 10.15
CA ASN A 103 22.79 -12.94 9.85
C ASN A 103 21.91 -11.71 9.56
N LYS A 104 21.64 -10.94 10.63
CA LYS A 104 20.87 -9.68 10.57
C LYS A 104 21.40 -8.67 9.53
N LYS A 105 22.72 -8.61 9.30
CA LYS A 105 23.32 -7.68 8.35
C LYS A 105 22.91 -8.02 6.92
N VAL A 106 23.14 -9.27 6.50
CA VAL A 106 22.74 -9.78 5.17
C VAL A 106 21.24 -9.60 4.93
N PHE A 107 20.41 -9.89 5.94
CA PHE A 107 18.96 -9.69 5.82
C PHE A 107 18.57 -8.24 5.51
N ILE A 108 19.21 -7.26 6.16
CA ILE A 108 18.92 -5.84 5.97
C ILE A 108 19.43 -5.38 4.60
N GLU A 109 20.70 -5.59 4.29
CA GLU A 109 21.34 -5.12 3.06
C GLU A 109 20.63 -5.65 1.80
N GLU A 110 20.27 -6.94 1.78
CA GLU A 110 19.54 -7.54 0.66
C GLU A 110 18.07 -7.09 0.59
N SER A 111 17.43 -6.81 1.74
CA SER A 111 16.06 -6.28 1.78
C SER A 111 16.01 -4.84 1.26
N GLU A 112 16.99 -4.02 1.61
CA GLU A 112 17.15 -2.64 1.14
C GLU A 112 17.49 -2.57 -0.35
N GLN A 113 18.40 -3.42 -0.85
CA GLN A 113 18.66 -3.55 -2.29
C GLN A 113 17.37 -3.89 -3.05
N ASN A 114 16.64 -4.89 -2.60
CA ASN A 114 15.36 -5.28 -3.19
C ASN A 114 14.28 -4.18 -3.09
N ALA A 115 14.28 -3.38 -2.03
CA ALA A 115 13.36 -2.25 -1.88
C ALA A 115 13.71 -1.09 -2.83
N LYS A 116 15.00 -0.79 -3.00
CA LYS A 116 15.51 0.22 -3.94
C LYS A 116 15.16 -0.13 -5.38
N LEU A 117 15.37 -1.40 -5.80
CA LEU A 117 14.97 -1.88 -7.12
C LEU A 117 13.46 -1.70 -7.37
N ARG A 118 12.60 -2.17 -6.45
CA ARG A 118 11.13 -1.98 -6.53
C ARG A 118 10.72 -0.51 -6.60
N ALA A 119 11.41 0.38 -5.88
CA ALA A 119 11.14 1.80 -5.93
C ALA A 119 11.48 2.40 -7.31
N GLN A 120 12.61 1.98 -7.90
CA GLN A 120 13.03 2.40 -9.25
C GLN A 120 12.12 1.84 -10.35
N GLU A 121 11.73 0.56 -10.32
CA GLU A 121 10.66 0.00 -11.19
C GLU A 121 9.44 0.92 -11.22
N LYS A 122 8.95 1.20 -10.01
CA LYS A 122 7.66 1.83 -9.77
C LYS A 122 7.69 3.30 -10.16
N ALA A 123 8.77 4.01 -9.86
CA ALA A 123 8.97 5.39 -10.30
C ALA A 123 9.02 5.49 -11.82
N ASN A 124 9.82 4.65 -12.49
CA ASN A 124 9.96 4.66 -13.95
C ASN A 124 8.65 4.32 -14.67
N TYR A 125 7.86 3.37 -14.13
CA TYR A 125 6.51 3.08 -14.61
C TYR A 125 5.58 4.28 -14.42
N PHE A 126 5.56 4.90 -13.24
CA PHE A 126 4.65 6.02 -12.98
C PHE A 126 4.99 7.27 -13.77
N GLN A 127 6.26 7.57 -14.04
CA GLN A 127 6.65 8.64 -14.95
C GLN A 127 5.99 8.43 -16.32
N ARG A 128 6.32 7.33 -17.01
CA ARG A 128 5.78 7.00 -18.34
C ARG A 128 4.26 6.88 -18.37
N PHE A 129 3.64 6.41 -17.29
CA PHE A 129 2.18 6.37 -17.16
C PHE A 129 1.56 7.78 -17.07
N PHE A 130 2.15 8.68 -16.28
CA PHE A 130 1.69 10.07 -16.18
C PHE A 130 1.91 10.85 -17.48
N ASP A 131 2.96 10.53 -18.25
CA ASP A 131 3.26 11.16 -19.55
C ASP A 131 2.18 10.84 -20.61
N ILE A 132 1.54 9.66 -20.54
CA ILE A 132 0.44 9.24 -21.45
C ILE A 132 -0.88 9.99 -21.15
N LEU A 133 -1.07 10.48 -19.93
CA LEU A 133 -2.31 11.13 -19.49
C LEU A 133 -2.39 12.61 -19.86
N THR A 134 -3.59 13.15 -20.05
CA THR A 134 -3.82 14.60 -20.12
C THR A 134 -3.68 15.25 -18.72
N PRO A 135 -3.49 16.58 -18.61
CA PRO A 135 -3.45 17.27 -17.32
C PRO A 135 -4.69 17.00 -16.44
N GLN A 136 -5.87 16.95 -17.04
CA GLN A 136 -7.14 16.66 -16.36
C GLN A 136 -7.21 15.20 -15.88
N GLN A 137 -6.76 14.24 -16.71
CA GLN A 137 -6.67 12.83 -16.31
C GLN A 137 -5.66 12.62 -15.17
N ARG A 138 -4.52 13.36 -15.16
CA ARG A 138 -3.57 13.34 -14.03
C ARG A 138 -4.22 13.84 -12.74
N GLN A 139 -5.05 14.89 -12.79
CA GLN A 139 -5.82 15.37 -11.64
C GLN A 139 -6.83 14.32 -11.17
N LYS A 140 -7.64 13.74 -12.08
CA LYS A 140 -8.62 12.70 -11.70
C LYS A 140 -7.96 11.44 -11.14
N PHE A 141 -6.78 11.06 -11.63
CA PHE A 141 -6.00 9.94 -11.08
C PHE A 141 -5.60 10.18 -9.61
N VAL A 142 -5.28 11.43 -9.22
CA VAL A 142 -4.98 11.78 -7.82
C VAL A 142 -6.22 11.67 -6.94
N GLU A 143 -7.42 11.99 -7.45
CA GLU A 143 -8.68 11.77 -6.71
C GLU A 143 -8.96 10.28 -6.52
N LEU A 144 -8.94 9.48 -7.59
CA LEU A 144 -9.18 8.03 -7.54
C LEU A 144 -8.22 7.32 -6.57
N GLN A 145 -6.98 7.82 -6.44
CA GLN A 145 -6.00 7.30 -5.49
C GLN A 145 -6.29 7.72 -4.03
N LYS A 146 -6.92 8.88 -3.78
CA LYS A 146 -7.45 9.26 -2.45
C LYS A 146 -8.68 8.42 -2.08
N GLU A 147 -9.64 8.28 -2.99
CA GLU A 147 -10.85 7.46 -2.83
C GLU A 147 -10.48 6.02 -2.48
N ARG A 148 -9.54 5.43 -3.24
CA ARG A 148 -9.00 4.08 -3.01
C ARG A 148 -8.30 3.94 -1.65
N MET A 149 -7.61 4.98 -1.16
CA MET A 149 -6.98 4.99 0.16
C MET A 149 -8.04 5.01 1.27
N GLN A 150 -9.07 5.86 1.15
CA GLN A 150 -10.20 5.91 2.10
C GLN A 150 -10.94 4.58 2.16
N PHE A 151 -11.22 3.96 1.00
CA PHE A 151 -11.80 2.63 0.92
C PHE A 151 -10.92 1.54 1.57
N ALA A 152 -9.60 1.62 1.41
CA ALA A 152 -8.68 0.70 2.08
C ALA A 152 -8.71 0.86 3.61
N LEU A 153 -8.71 2.10 4.13
CA LEU A 153 -8.79 2.40 5.57
C LEU A 153 -10.11 1.87 6.16
N LYS A 154 -11.26 2.20 5.57
CA LYS A 154 -12.58 1.73 6.01
C LYS A 154 -12.68 0.20 6.04
N ASN A 155 -12.03 -0.49 5.09
CA ASN A 155 -11.98 -1.96 5.09
C ASN A 155 -11.04 -2.54 6.17
N MET A 156 -10.00 -1.81 6.59
CA MET A 156 -9.19 -2.20 7.76
C MET A 156 -9.99 -2.04 9.05
N GLU A 157 -10.71 -0.93 9.22
CA GLU A 157 -11.62 -0.67 10.35
C GLU A 157 -12.70 -1.76 10.47
N ASN A 158 -13.42 -2.04 9.37
CA ASN A 158 -14.43 -3.12 9.32
C ASN A 158 -13.82 -4.49 9.69
N ARG A 159 -12.59 -4.79 9.21
CA ARG A 159 -11.89 -6.03 9.55
C ARG A 159 -11.47 -6.08 11.02
N GLN A 160 -11.04 -4.97 11.60
CA GLN A 160 -10.69 -4.85 13.02
C GLN A 160 -11.93 -5.05 13.90
N GLN A 161 -13.06 -4.44 13.56
CA GLN A 161 -14.34 -4.64 14.26
C GLN A 161 -14.79 -6.11 14.21
N MET A 162 -14.73 -6.75 13.04
CA MET A 162 -15.07 -8.18 12.88
C MET A 162 -14.14 -9.10 13.68
N LEU A 163 -12.83 -8.82 13.70
CA LEU A 163 -11.88 -9.56 14.54
C LEU A 163 -12.17 -9.36 16.04
N GLN A 164 -12.48 -8.13 16.47
CA GLN A 164 -12.83 -7.85 17.86
C GLN A 164 -14.14 -8.54 18.28
N GLY A 165 -15.16 -8.55 17.42
CA GLY A 165 -16.41 -9.29 17.64
C GLY A 165 -16.16 -10.79 17.80
N ARG A 166 -15.29 -11.38 16.96
CA ARG A 166 -14.89 -12.78 17.08
C ARG A 166 -14.08 -13.07 18.35
N ILE A 167 -13.21 -12.17 18.79
CA ILE A 167 -12.49 -12.28 20.07
C ILE A 167 -13.47 -12.24 21.24
N ASN A 168 -14.46 -11.35 21.21
CA ASN A 168 -15.48 -11.23 22.26
C ASN A 168 -16.35 -12.50 22.33
N TYR A 169 -16.81 -13.01 21.18
CA TYR A 169 -17.55 -14.27 21.09
C TYR A 169 -16.75 -15.47 21.62
N LEU A 170 -15.45 -15.57 21.30
CA LEU A 170 -14.61 -16.65 21.83
C LEU A 170 -14.43 -16.53 23.35
N LYS A 171 -14.34 -15.32 23.90
CA LYS A 171 -14.28 -15.11 25.36
C LYS A 171 -15.59 -15.46 26.09
N SER A 172 -16.75 -15.31 25.44
CA SER A 172 -18.06 -15.62 26.07
C SER A 172 -18.47 -17.10 25.96
N ASN A 173 -17.75 -17.91 25.19
CA ASN A 173 -18.06 -19.33 24.95
C ASN A 173 -16.89 -20.26 25.36
N VAL A 174 -16.03 -19.81 26.27
CA VAL A 174 -14.96 -20.60 26.92
C VAL A 174 -15.14 -20.46 28.44
N GLN A 175 -16.34 -20.85 28.88
CA GLN A 175 -16.76 -21.11 30.25
C GLN A 175 -17.35 -22.52 30.31
#